data_AF-A0A5J4R988-F1
#
_entry.id   AF-A0A5J4R988-F1
#
_cell.length_a   1.000
_cell.length_b   1.000
_cell.length_c   1.000
_cell.angle_alpha   90.00
_cell.angle_beta   90.00
_cell.angle_gamma   90.00
#
_symmetry.space_group_name_H-M   'P 1'
#
loop_
_entity.id
_entity.type
_entity.pdbx_description
1 polymer ?
#
loop_
_entity_poly.entity_id
_entity_poly.type
_entity_poly.pdbx_seq_one_letter_code
_entity_poly.pdbx_strand_id
1 'polypeptide(L)'
;GRIRGIDCGITEALTNNFQKFELEEQISSTQSGAFFQFTCPTNNGISLLIFAKNPFPGLIRLFDHSDHQVVHDAIASIHNIILGATKTTPETTIHPHFANIQSCGGIEKIFSLFQRFVSKYSKDTAALCLGQLFRAQELIIGSKPAKQEIISYLKKLSQDEDQWLVKTAYSRLRNLSKNEANKAEIEKDGFQIQE
;
A
#
# COMPACT_ATOMS: atom_id res chain seq x y z
N GLY A 1 1.52 -7.03 -24.65
CA GLY A 1 1.57 -5.56 -24.49
C GLY A 1 2.30 -5.17 -23.23
N ARG A 2 1.71 -5.48 -22.05
CA ARG A 2 2.16 -5.03 -20.72
C ARG A 2 3.67 -5.14 -20.44
N ILE A 3 4.28 -6.32 -20.56
CA ILE A 3 5.73 -6.51 -20.32
C ILE A 3 6.57 -5.62 -21.25
N ARG A 4 6.29 -5.67 -22.57
CA ARG A 4 6.96 -4.79 -23.54
C ARG A 4 6.85 -3.31 -23.21
N GLY A 5 5.70 -2.87 -22.69
CA GLY A 5 5.49 -1.48 -22.24
C GLY A 5 6.34 -1.10 -21.03
N ILE A 6 6.55 -2.02 -20.10
CA ILE A 6 7.44 -1.83 -18.95
C ILE A 6 8.89 -1.80 -19.42
N ASP A 7 9.29 -2.74 -20.29
CA ASP A 7 10.64 -2.86 -20.80
C ASP A 7 11.05 -1.66 -21.65
N CYS A 8 10.12 -1.06 -22.41
CA CYS A 8 10.39 0.18 -23.14
C CYS A 8 10.30 1.45 -22.29
N GLY A 9 10.14 1.32 -20.96
CA GLY A 9 10.27 2.43 -20.01
C GLY A 9 9.01 3.28 -19.83
N ILE A 10 7.83 2.81 -20.23
CA ILE A 10 6.59 3.61 -20.06
C ILE A 10 6.31 3.86 -18.57
N THR A 11 6.46 2.84 -17.73
CA THR A 11 6.26 3.00 -16.27
C THR A 11 7.26 3.95 -15.66
N GLU A 12 8.52 3.89 -16.09
CA GLU A 12 9.58 4.81 -15.67
C GLU A 12 9.29 6.26 -16.11
N ALA A 13 8.85 6.46 -17.35
CA ALA A 13 8.46 7.78 -17.84
C ALA A 13 7.27 8.36 -17.06
N LEU A 14 6.24 7.55 -16.79
CA LEU A 14 5.09 7.97 -15.97
C LEU A 14 5.51 8.34 -14.55
N THR A 15 6.31 7.50 -13.89
CA THR A 15 6.82 7.79 -12.54
C THR A 15 7.68 9.06 -12.51
N ASN A 16 8.50 9.30 -13.54
CA ASN A 16 9.29 10.52 -13.65
C ASN A 16 8.41 11.76 -13.84
N ASN A 17 7.35 11.67 -14.64
CA ASN A 17 6.38 12.74 -14.80
C ASN A 17 5.68 13.04 -13.47
N PHE A 18 5.24 12.02 -12.74
CA PHE A 18 4.59 12.19 -11.44
C PHE A 18 5.47 12.89 -10.40
N GLN A 19 6.80 12.82 -10.54
CA GLN A 19 7.73 13.52 -9.64
C GLN A 19 8.00 14.97 -10.06
N LYS A 20 7.99 15.26 -11.36
CA LYS A 20 8.49 16.52 -11.92
C LYS A 20 7.40 17.50 -12.33
N PHE A 21 6.25 16.99 -12.73
CA PHE A 21 5.17 17.83 -13.28
C PHE A 21 4.40 18.54 -12.19
N GLU A 22 3.81 19.68 -12.50
CA GLU A 22 2.90 20.37 -11.58
C GLU A 22 1.68 19.47 -11.30
N LEU A 23 1.36 19.33 -10.01
CA LEU A 23 0.51 18.23 -9.55
C LEU A 23 -0.91 18.35 -10.10
N GLU A 24 -1.51 19.53 -10.06
CA GLU A 24 -2.92 19.72 -10.41
C GLU A 24 -3.13 20.02 -11.90
N GLU A 25 -2.19 20.73 -12.53
CA GLU A 25 -2.36 21.22 -13.89
C GLU A 25 -1.89 20.22 -14.94
N GLN A 26 -0.96 19.32 -14.61
CA GLN A 26 -0.25 18.49 -15.59
C GLN A 26 -0.42 16.98 -15.37
N ILE A 27 -0.90 16.57 -14.19
CA ILE A 27 -1.18 15.16 -13.90
C ILE A 27 -2.68 14.94 -14.04
N SER A 28 -3.05 13.92 -14.80
CA SER A 28 -4.44 13.56 -15.03
C SER A 28 -4.74 12.15 -14.57
N SER A 29 -6.01 11.88 -14.25
CA SER A 29 -6.52 10.54 -13.97
C SER A 29 -6.24 9.52 -15.09
N THR A 30 -6.05 9.99 -16.33
CA THR A 30 -5.64 9.12 -17.44
C THR A 30 -4.22 8.59 -17.25
N GLN A 31 -3.28 9.42 -16.79
CA GLN A 31 -1.89 8.99 -16.57
C GLN A 31 -1.79 8.05 -15.36
N SER A 32 -2.48 8.38 -14.25
CA SER A 32 -2.51 7.52 -13.05
C SER A 32 -3.20 6.19 -13.36
N GLY A 33 -4.31 6.22 -14.10
CA GLY A 33 -5.05 5.03 -14.52
C GLY A 33 -4.22 4.16 -15.45
N ALA A 34 -3.49 4.74 -16.40
CA ALA A 34 -2.55 4.01 -17.25
C ALA A 34 -1.48 3.29 -16.43
N PHE A 35 -0.90 3.96 -15.42
CA PHE A 35 0.06 3.32 -14.52
C PHE A 35 -0.57 2.16 -13.74
N PHE A 36 -1.78 2.36 -13.20
CA PHE A 36 -2.51 1.31 -12.48
C PHE A 36 -2.72 0.06 -13.33
N GLN A 37 -3.07 0.20 -14.62
CA GLN A 37 -3.21 -0.92 -15.55
C GLN A 37 -1.91 -1.72 -15.75
N PHE A 38 -0.73 -1.14 -15.57
CA PHE A 38 0.51 -1.90 -15.58
C PHE A 38 0.69 -2.77 -14.33
N THR A 39 0.13 -2.35 -13.19
CA THR A 39 0.19 -3.09 -11.93
C THR A 39 -0.89 -4.18 -11.79
N CYS A 40 -1.96 -4.11 -12.59
CA CYS A 40 -3.14 -4.98 -12.49
C CYS A 40 -3.29 -5.91 -13.71
N PRO A 41 -3.67 -7.20 -13.56
CA PRO A 41 -3.69 -7.94 -12.29
C PRO A 41 -2.28 -8.12 -11.73
N THR A 42 -2.19 -8.19 -10.40
CA THR A 42 -0.95 -8.38 -9.65
C THR A 42 -0.23 -9.65 -10.05
N ASN A 43 1.07 -9.55 -10.31
CA ASN A 43 1.93 -10.68 -10.68
C ASN A 43 3.35 -10.43 -10.16
N ASN A 44 3.94 -11.41 -9.46
CA ASN A 44 5.24 -11.25 -8.82
C ASN A 44 6.35 -10.76 -9.77
N GLY A 45 6.45 -11.34 -10.98
CA GLY A 45 7.49 -10.95 -11.94
C GLY A 45 7.29 -9.53 -12.45
N ILE A 46 6.05 -9.14 -12.74
CA ILE A 46 5.72 -7.79 -13.22
C ILE A 46 5.89 -6.75 -12.11
N SER A 47 5.47 -7.06 -10.88
CA SER A 47 5.68 -6.19 -9.72
C SER A 47 7.18 -5.94 -9.47
N LEU A 48 8.03 -6.96 -9.63
CA LEU A 48 9.48 -6.81 -9.54
C LEU A 48 10.07 -5.93 -10.66
N LEU A 49 9.60 -6.09 -11.90
CA LEU A 49 10.03 -5.24 -13.02
C LEU A 49 9.63 -3.78 -12.82
N ILE A 50 8.41 -3.53 -12.35
CA ILE A 50 7.93 -2.17 -12.04
C ILE A 50 8.69 -1.59 -10.85
N PHE A 51 8.92 -2.38 -9.81
CA PHE A 51 9.70 -1.97 -8.63
C PHE A 51 11.12 -1.53 -9.01
N ALA A 52 11.78 -2.23 -9.94
CA ALA A 52 13.10 -1.86 -10.43
C ALA A 52 13.17 -0.47 -11.09
N LYS A 53 12.01 0.13 -11.43
CA LYS A 53 11.89 1.50 -11.97
C LYS A 53 11.67 2.58 -10.91
N ASN A 54 11.86 2.25 -9.63
CA ASN A 54 11.68 3.15 -8.49
C ASN A 54 10.33 3.89 -8.48
N PRO A 55 9.19 3.16 -8.46
CA PRO A 55 7.87 3.74 -8.68
C PRO A 55 7.36 4.59 -7.50
N PHE A 56 7.88 4.35 -6.29
CA PHE A 56 7.27 4.86 -5.06
C PHE A 56 7.32 6.38 -4.90
N PRO A 57 8.43 7.09 -5.13
CA PRO A 57 8.45 8.55 -4.94
C PRO A 57 7.39 9.28 -5.77
N GLY A 58 7.24 8.90 -7.05
CA GLY A 58 6.22 9.47 -7.93
C GLY A 58 4.81 9.12 -7.48
N LEU A 59 4.52 7.84 -7.20
CA LEU A 59 3.19 7.41 -6.75
C LEU A 59 2.78 8.02 -5.40
N ILE A 60 3.71 8.16 -4.46
CA ILE A 60 3.44 8.78 -3.15
C ILE A 60 3.07 10.26 -3.30
N ARG A 61 3.73 10.99 -4.21
CA ARG A 61 3.41 12.41 -4.48
C ARG A 61 1.98 12.60 -4.96
N LEU A 62 1.41 11.62 -5.67
CA LEU A 62 0.03 11.68 -6.15
C LEU A 62 -1.03 11.71 -5.04
N PHE A 63 -0.68 11.37 -3.79
CA PHE A 63 -1.64 11.45 -2.68
C PHE A 63 -2.05 12.88 -2.30
N ASP A 64 -1.26 13.86 -2.71
CA ASP A 64 -1.54 15.28 -2.45
C ASP A 64 -2.42 15.90 -3.55
N HIS A 65 -2.80 15.13 -4.58
CA HIS A 65 -3.64 15.58 -5.70
C HIS A 65 -5.10 15.77 -5.27
N SER A 66 -5.79 16.77 -5.84
CA SER A 66 -7.19 17.08 -5.54
C SER A 66 -8.19 16.06 -6.10
N ASP A 67 -7.93 15.56 -7.32
CA ASP A 67 -8.69 14.46 -7.94
C ASP A 67 -8.53 13.13 -7.17
N HIS A 68 -9.63 12.67 -6.57
CA HIS A 68 -9.70 11.41 -5.84
C HIS A 68 -9.40 10.17 -6.70
N GLN A 69 -9.61 10.21 -8.02
CA GLN A 69 -9.28 9.11 -8.92
C GLN A 69 -7.76 8.97 -9.07
N VAL A 70 -7.04 10.08 -9.15
CA VAL A 70 -5.56 10.07 -9.18
C VAL A 70 -5.00 9.47 -7.90
N VAL A 71 -5.55 9.88 -6.75
CA VAL A 71 -5.17 9.33 -5.43
C VAL A 71 -5.51 7.83 -5.34
N HIS A 72 -6.69 7.43 -5.83
CA HIS A 72 -7.12 6.02 -5.89
C HIS A 72 -6.13 5.17 -6.67
N ASP A 73 -5.85 5.55 -7.92
CA ASP A 73 -4.97 4.80 -8.82
C ASP A 73 -3.57 4.67 -8.22
N ALA A 74 -3.08 5.72 -7.54
CA ALA A 74 -1.79 5.73 -6.89
C ALA A 74 -1.70 4.71 -5.75
N ILE A 75 -2.65 4.73 -4.80
CA ILE A 75 -2.61 3.80 -3.65
C ILE A 75 -2.88 2.36 -4.09
N ALA A 76 -3.74 2.15 -5.08
CA ALA A 76 -3.99 0.85 -5.69
C ALA A 76 -2.74 0.29 -6.38
N SER A 77 -2.02 1.14 -7.12
CA SER A 77 -0.75 0.76 -7.76
C SER A 77 0.31 0.37 -6.74
N ILE A 78 0.44 1.14 -5.66
CA ILE A 78 1.35 0.82 -4.55
C ILE A 78 0.97 -0.51 -3.91
N HIS A 79 -0.32 -0.73 -3.64
CA HIS A 79 -0.83 -1.98 -3.08
C HIS A 79 -0.45 -3.19 -3.94
N ASN A 80 -0.65 -3.11 -5.26
CA ASN A 80 -0.34 -4.20 -6.19
C ASN A 80 1.17 -4.50 -6.26
N ILE A 81 2.02 -3.47 -6.23
CA ILE A 81 3.48 -3.63 -6.21
C ILE A 81 3.91 -4.32 -4.90
N ILE A 82 3.43 -3.86 -3.76
CA ILE A 82 3.68 -4.46 -2.44
C ILE A 82 3.24 -5.93 -2.40
N LEU A 83 2.02 -6.21 -2.87
CA LEU A 83 1.44 -7.55 -2.85
C LEU A 83 2.25 -8.53 -3.70
N GLY A 84 2.72 -8.11 -4.88
CA GLY A 84 3.55 -8.96 -5.76
C GLY A 84 4.90 -9.36 -5.16
N ALA A 85 5.43 -8.58 -4.21
CA ALA A 85 6.66 -8.91 -3.51
C ALA A 85 6.45 -9.73 -2.23
N THR A 86 5.21 -9.94 -1.77
CA THR A 86 4.93 -10.60 -0.48
C THR A 86 5.50 -12.02 -0.41
N LYS A 87 5.53 -12.74 -1.54
CA LYS A 87 6.02 -14.13 -1.65
C LYS A 87 7.52 -14.24 -1.91
N THR A 88 8.26 -13.13 -2.01
CA THR A 88 9.71 -13.17 -2.27
C THR A 88 10.53 -13.34 -0.99
N THR A 89 9.93 -13.14 0.18
CA THR A 89 10.56 -13.39 1.48
C THR A 89 9.59 -14.11 2.44
N PRO A 90 10.10 -14.86 3.43
CA PRO A 90 9.27 -15.52 4.43
C PRO A 90 8.40 -14.53 5.17
N GLU A 91 7.18 -14.94 5.52
CA GLU A 91 6.25 -14.04 6.20
C GLU A 91 6.66 -13.68 7.64
N THR A 92 7.67 -14.36 8.21
CA THR A 92 8.28 -14.06 9.51
C THR A 92 9.35 -12.97 9.42
N THR A 93 9.61 -12.45 8.23
CA THR A 93 10.57 -11.37 7.99
C THR A 93 9.87 -10.07 7.57
N ILE A 94 10.55 -8.95 7.81
CA ILE A 94 10.15 -7.62 7.38
C ILE A 94 9.83 -7.63 5.87
N HIS A 95 8.83 -6.85 5.46
CA HIS A 95 8.43 -6.77 4.06
C HIS A 95 9.59 -6.26 3.17
N PRO A 96 9.87 -6.88 2.01
CA PRO A 96 11.03 -6.54 1.17
C PRO A 96 11.00 -5.12 0.59
N HIS A 97 9.83 -4.46 0.59
CA HIS A 97 9.67 -3.08 0.11
C HIS A 97 9.54 -2.05 1.22
N PHE A 98 9.62 -2.45 2.50
CA PHE A 98 9.48 -1.52 3.63
C PHE A 98 10.51 -0.38 3.56
N ALA A 99 11.80 -0.72 3.44
CA ALA A 99 12.87 0.27 3.41
C ALA A 99 12.77 1.24 2.21
N ASN A 100 12.35 0.75 1.04
CA ASN A 100 12.19 1.59 -0.15
C ASN A 100 11.08 2.63 0.03
N ILE A 101 9.94 2.23 0.59
CA ILE A 101 8.83 3.16 0.85
C ILE A 101 9.20 4.12 1.99
N GLN A 102 9.88 3.65 3.04
CA GLN A 102 10.35 4.52 4.12
C GLN A 102 11.35 5.58 3.61
N SER A 103 12.24 5.23 2.68
CA SER A 103 13.27 6.15 2.16
C SER A 103 12.72 7.40 1.46
N CYS A 104 11.46 7.37 1.00
CA CYS A 104 10.78 8.52 0.41
C CYS A 104 9.69 9.13 1.34
N GLY A 105 9.69 8.79 2.63
CA GLY A 105 8.63 9.22 3.57
C GLY A 105 7.25 8.64 3.25
N GLY A 106 7.22 7.54 2.49
CA GLY A 106 5.98 6.94 1.98
C GLY A 106 5.12 6.32 3.09
N ILE A 107 5.72 5.85 4.19
CA ILE A 107 4.97 5.27 5.31
C ILE A 107 4.08 6.35 5.96
N GLU A 108 4.66 7.51 6.25
CA GLU A 108 3.98 8.66 6.84
C GLU A 108 2.90 9.20 5.88
N LYS A 109 3.18 9.23 4.58
CA LYS A 109 2.22 9.67 3.55
C LYS A 109 1.05 8.70 3.39
N ILE A 110 1.28 7.39 3.42
CA ILE A 110 0.20 6.38 3.40
C ILE A 110 -0.66 6.51 4.66
N PHE A 111 -0.04 6.71 5.83
CA PHE A 111 -0.78 6.93 7.07
C PHE A 111 -1.59 8.24 7.05
N SER A 112 -1.02 9.33 6.53
CA SER A 112 -1.76 10.58 6.34
C SER A 112 -2.96 10.40 5.40
N LEU A 113 -2.81 9.65 4.31
CA LEU A 113 -3.91 9.32 3.40
C LEU A 113 -5.03 8.52 4.12
N PHE A 114 -4.65 7.54 4.94
CA PHE A 114 -5.59 6.79 5.79
C PHE A 114 -6.39 7.72 6.73
N GLN A 115 -5.74 8.71 7.33
CA GLN A 115 -6.39 9.66 8.24
C GLN A 115 -7.30 10.65 7.50
N ARG A 116 -6.90 11.13 6.31
CA ARG A 116 -7.65 12.14 5.52
C ARG A 116 -9.02 11.68 5.01
N PHE A 117 -9.25 10.36 4.88
CA PHE A 117 -10.52 9.80 4.37
C PHE A 117 -10.93 10.39 3.00
N VAL A 118 -10.06 10.31 1.99
CA VAL A 118 -10.41 10.78 0.63
C VAL A 118 -11.57 9.95 0.04
N SER A 119 -11.57 8.64 0.29
CA SER A 119 -12.65 7.72 -0.06
C SER A 119 -12.56 6.46 0.79
N LYS A 120 -13.64 5.66 0.89
CA LYS A 120 -13.58 4.34 1.57
C LYS A 120 -12.46 3.48 0.97
N TYR A 121 -12.41 3.41 -0.36
CA TYR A 121 -11.41 2.61 -1.06
C TYR A 121 -9.97 3.01 -0.72
N SER A 122 -9.66 4.31 -0.80
CA SER A 122 -8.29 4.79 -0.52
C SER A 122 -7.89 4.53 0.93
N LYS A 123 -8.82 4.70 1.87
CA LYS A 123 -8.60 4.42 3.29
C LYS A 123 -8.38 2.93 3.56
N ASP A 124 -9.24 2.07 3.00
CA ASP A 124 -9.13 0.62 3.13
C ASP A 124 -7.78 0.15 2.56
N THR A 125 -7.45 0.59 1.35
CA THR A 125 -6.20 0.21 0.68
C THR A 125 -4.98 0.72 1.45
N ALA A 126 -5.01 1.94 1.99
CA ALA A 126 -3.94 2.47 2.84
C ALA A 126 -3.73 1.61 4.10
N ALA A 127 -4.80 1.23 4.80
CA ALA A 127 -4.71 0.34 5.97
C ALA A 127 -4.13 -1.04 5.58
N LEU A 128 -4.57 -1.61 4.46
CA LEU A 128 -4.05 -2.90 3.96
C LEU A 128 -2.58 -2.83 3.54
N CYS A 129 -2.13 -1.71 2.98
CA CYS A 129 -0.72 -1.45 2.67
C CYS A 129 0.12 -1.38 3.95
N LEU A 130 -0.30 -0.60 4.95
CA LEU A 130 0.42 -0.48 6.22
C LEU A 130 0.49 -1.83 6.95
N GLY A 131 -0.62 -2.56 7.03
CA GLY A 131 -0.64 -3.89 7.65
C GLY A 131 0.27 -4.90 6.95
N GLN A 132 0.47 -4.77 5.64
CA GLN A 132 1.42 -5.61 4.90
C GLN A 132 2.87 -5.19 5.10
N LEU A 133 3.14 -3.88 5.07
CA LEU A 133 4.50 -3.34 5.18
C LEU A 133 5.11 -3.63 6.56
N PHE A 134 4.30 -3.52 7.61
CA PHE A 134 4.70 -3.83 8.99
C PHE A 134 4.60 -5.32 9.36
N ARG A 135 4.53 -6.22 8.37
CA ARG A 135 4.62 -7.67 8.63
C ARG A 135 5.86 -8.00 9.46
N ALA A 136 5.69 -8.77 10.53
CA ALA A 136 6.76 -9.18 11.45
C ALA A 136 7.59 -8.01 12.04
N GLN A 137 7.05 -6.80 12.04
CA GLN A 137 7.68 -5.60 12.59
C GLN A 137 6.68 -4.85 13.46
N GLU A 138 7.15 -4.21 14.53
CA GLU A 138 6.28 -3.36 15.34
C GLU A 138 5.73 -2.19 14.52
N LEU A 139 4.42 -1.97 14.57
CA LEU A 139 3.76 -0.89 13.86
C LEU A 139 3.97 0.43 14.62
N ILE A 140 4.99 1.18 14.19
CA ILE A 140 5.33 2.49 14.73
C ILE A 140 5.41 3.48 13.57
N ILE A 141 4.53 4.48 13.56
CA ILE A 141 4.50 5.57 12.56
C ILE A 141 4.31 6.88 13.30
N GLY A 142 5.35 7.71 13.39
CA GLY A 142 5.25 9.03 14.00
C GLY A 142 4.71 9.03 15.45
N SER A 143 3.47 9.52 15.64
CA SER A 143 2.86 9.76 16.96
C SER A 143 2.19 8.52 17.58
N LYS A 144 1.84 8.63 18.87
CA LYS A 144 1.62 7.50 19.79
C LYS A 144 0.34 6.63 19.61
N PRO A 145 -0.68 6.94 18.75
CA PRO A 145 -1.79 6.00 18.53
C PRO A 145 -1.89 5.34 17.13
N ALA A 146 -0.90 5.48 16.23
CA ALA A 146 -1.01 4.95 14.86
C ALA A 146 -1.27 3.43 14.81
N LYS A 147 -0.63 2.67 15.71
CA LYS A 147 -0.81 1.22 15.87
C LYS A 147 -2.26 0.87 16.15
N GLN A 148 -2.86 1.52 17.14
CA GLN A 148 -4.23 1.30 17.58
C GLN A 148 -5.23 1.65 16.47
N GLU A 149 -5.03 2.79 15.80
CA GLU A 149 -5.91 3.23 14.71
C GLU A 149 -5.93 2.22 13.55
N ILE A 150 -4.76 1.76 13.11
CA ILE A 150 -4.66 0.83 11.97
C ILE A 150 -5.18 -0.55 12.37
N ILE A 151 -4.80 -1.08 13.53
CA ILE A 151 -5.27 -2.41 13.98
C ILE A 151 -6.78 -2.41 14.19
N SER A 152 -7.33 -1.39 14.84
CA SER A 152 -8.78 -1.24 15.02
C SER A 152 -9.52 -1.19 13.68
N TYR A 153 -8.99 -0.44 12.71
CA TYR A 153 -9.59 -0.36 11.38
C TYR A 153 -9.50 -1.70 10.62
N LEU A 154 -8.38 -2.41 10.70
CA LEU A 154 -8.23 -3.74 10.10
C LEU A 154 -9.19 -4.76 10.73
N LYS A 155 -9.43 -4.72 12.05
CA LYS A 155 -10.46 -5.53 12.72
C LYS A 155 -11.86 -5.22 12.19
N LYS A 156 -12.17 -3.94 11.94
CA LYS A 156 -13.45 -3.55 11.33
C LYS A 156 -13.58 -4.12 9.91
N LEU A 157 -12.51 -4.04 9.09
CA LEU A 157 -12.51 -4.60 7.74
C LEU A 157 -12.63 -6.13 7.72
N SER A 158 -12.18 -6.80 8.78
CA SER A 158 -12.34 -8.26 8.92
C SER A 158 -13.79 -8.69 9.22
N GLN A 159 -14.72 -7.73 9.28
CA GLN A 159 -16.16 -7.92 9.44
C GLN A 159 -16.97 -7.24 8.32
N ASP A 160 -16.31 -6.83 7.23
CA ASP A 160 -16.96 -6.21 6.06
C ASP A 160 -17.84 -7.23 5.30
N GLU A 161 -18.78 -6.75 4.48
CA GLU A 161 -19.62 -7.60 3.64
C GLU A 161 -18.83 -8.16 2.44
N ASP A 162 -17.79 -7.44 2.01
CA ASP A 162 -16.89 -7.88 0.96
C ASP A 162 -15.93 -8.96 1.50
N GLN A 163 -16.17 -10.21 1.06
CA GLN A 163 -15.34 -11.36 1.44
C GLN A 163 -13.87 -11.22 1.06
N TRP A 164 -13.54 -10.47 0.00
CA TRP A 164 -12.15 -10.21 -0.37
C TRP A 164 -11.50 -9.28 0.65
N LEU A 165 -12.18 -8.22 1.08
CA LEU A 165 -11.71 -7.32 2.14
C LEU A 165 -11.53 -8.08 3.46
N VAL A 166 -12.50 -8.91 3.84
CA VAL A 166 -12.43 -9.72 5.07
C VAL A 166 -11.18 -10.58 5.09
N LYS A 167 -10.96 -11.38 4.03
CA LYS A 167 -9.80 -12.29 3.93
C LYS A 167 -8.47 -11.52 3.92
N THR A 168 -8.44 -10.40 3.20
CA THR A 168 -7.21 -9.59 3.09
C THR A 168 -6.88 -8.91 4.42
N ALA A 169 -7.88 -8.37 5.12
CA ALA A 169 -7.72 -7.78 6.44
C ALA A 169 -7.24 -8.80 7.49
N TYR A 170 -7.84 -10.00 7.54
CA TYR A 170 -7.36 -11.09 8.40
C TYR A 170 -5.91 -11.46 8.09
N SER A 171 -5.54 -11.57 6.81
CA SER A 171 -4.15 -11.81 6.40
C SER A 171 -3.21 -10.70 6.91
N ARG A 172 -3.64 -9.43 6.90
CA ARG A 172 -2.82 -8.32 7.42
C ARG A 172 -2.68 -8.36 8.93
N LEU A 173 -3.75 -8.66 9.66
CA LEU A 173 -3.70 -8.85 11.12
C LEU A 173 -2.76 -10.01 11.49
N ARG A 174 -2.83 -11.14 10.78
CA ARG A 174 -1.90 -12.28 10.95
C ARG A 174 -0.44 -11.91 10.67
N ASN A 175 -0.20 -11.06 9.67
CA ASN A 175 1.15 -10.59 9.38
C ASN A 175 1.70 -9.66 10.47
N LEU A 176 0.85 -8.78 11.00
CA LEU A 176 1.20 -7.88 12.10
C LEU A 176 1.46 -8.63 13.40
N SER A 177 0.69 -9.68 13.72
CA SER A 177 0.80 -10.45 14.97
C SER A 177 2.07 -11.30 15.12
N LYS A 178 2.89 -11.35 14.08
CA LYS A 178 4.24 -11.94 14.15
C LYS A 178 5.20 -11.08 14.98
N ASN A 179 4.82 -9.84 15.26
CA ASN A 179 5.44 -9.01 16.30
C ASN A 179 4.60 -9.04 17.57
N GLU A 180 5.23 -9.22 18.73
CA GLU A 180 4.55 -9.40 20.02
C GLU A 180 3.74 -8.17 20.45
N ALA A 181 4.27 -6.96 20.26
CA ALA A 181 3.57 -5.73 20.65
C ALA A 181 2.32 -5.48 19.79
N ASN A 182 2.38 -5.82 18.50
CA ASN A 182 1.21 -5.79 17.63
C ASN A 182 0.21 -6.89 18.00
N LYS A 183 0.69 -8.11 18.28
CA LYS A 183 -0.17 -9.23 18.70
C LYS A 183 -0.97 -8.87 19.96
N ALA A 184 -0.31 -8.33 20.97
CA ALA A 184 -0.96 -7.88 22.21
C ALA A 184 -2.05 -6.82 21.95
N GLU A 185 -1.84 -5.89 21.01
CA GLU A 185 -2.85 -4.92 20.61
C GLU A 185 -4.01 -5.57 19.84
N ILE A 186 -3.72 -6.53 18.96
CA ILE A 186 -4.75 -7.26 18.21
C ILE A 186 -5.61 -8.10 19.14
N GLU A 187 -5.05 -8.79 20.12
CA GLU A 187 -5.80 -9.69 21.02
C GLU A 187 -6.67 -8.96 22.05
N LYS A 188 -6.53 -7.64 22.17
CA LYS A 188 -7.47 -6.82 22.96
C LYS A 188 -8.91 -7.05 22.53
N ASP A 189 -9.79 -6.96 23.52
CA ASP A 189 -11.25 -7.14 23.38
C ASP A 189 -11.64 -8.56 22.91
N GLY A 190 -10.74 -9.54 23.07
CA GLY A 190 -11.00 -10.94 22.77
C GLY A 190 -10.93 -11.30 21.28
N PHE A 191 -10.37 -10.43 20.43
CA PHE A 191 -10.21 -10.73 19.01
C PHE A 191 -9.19 -11.84 18.80
N GLN A 192 -9.58 -12.93 18.14
CA GLN A 192 -8.72 -14.08 17.88
C GLN A 192 -8.23 -14.08 16.43
N ILE A 193 -6.92 -14.19 16.25
CA ILE A 193 -6.31 -14.47 14.95
C ILE A 193 -6.27 -15.99 14.79
N GLN A 194 -7.01 -16.50 13.82
CA GLN A 194 -6.92 -17.92 13.45
C GLN A 194 -5.61 -18.15 12.68
N GLU A 195 -4.94 -19.26 12.98
CA GLU A 195 -3.67 -19.66 12.33
C GLU A 195 -3.84 -20.07 10.87
#